data_AF-A0A4R6QPW1-F1
#
_entry.id   AF-A0A4R6QPW1-F1
#
_cell.length_a   1.000
_cell.length_b   1.000
_cell.length_c   1.000
_cell.angle_alpha   90.00
_cell.angle_beta   90.00
_cell.angle_gamma   90.00
#
_symmetry.space_group_name_H-M   'P 1'
#
loop_
_entity.id
_entity.type
_entity.pdbx_description
1 polymer ?
#
loop_
_entity_poly.entity_id
_entity_poly.type
_entity_poly.pdbx_seq_one_letter_code
_entity_poly.pdbx_strand_id
1 'polypeptide(L)'
;MAQMIAARSAQPSNSAQISLEMDCPPANTSLGFELGWDHAHHGVTPPVEHLFAASPLRQGWQSGQATFGRRTLKAGRHVRLWLKLRTHAWSRGRSFEDVQITPNYLQQIDVEFCPITRVALDQATADDSHRSVDRVRDDAAYAAGNLVMMSRRANAAKNRHDWQSASALVASLSRGPFERIAGLGVNEWRRIATLCSYVTELPHAQAAALPMLVLPPNRLRLFNPIQALQALVTRQLATPGWSQRLGCVEALLPSAELKRDFNAFVLALVPRVLQASKQGETQALRWALEDAWATPLVQRRWTQFAQALTAEQAEQLVARAAAKDLSPLHVQQHVGDSATEGWALELGGFQGAATTGRHLPAARLKPRRVAGAAHRVPDQCH
;
A
#
# COMPACT_ATOMS: atom_id res chain seq x y z
N MET A 1 60.99 -49.18 20.93
CA MET A 1 61.89 -48.12 20.41
C MET A 1 61.45 -47.73 19.00
N ALA A 2 60.95 -46.49 18.88
CA ALA A 2 60.77 -45.63 17.69
C ALA A 2 60.32 -46.23 16.33
N GLN A 3 59.04 -46.03 16.01
CA GLN A 3 58.59 -45.75 14.63
C GLN A 3 58.51 -44.23 14.47
N MET A 4 59.03 -43.66 13.37
CA MET A 4 58.49 -42.39 12.85
C MET A 4 58.79 -42.19 11.36
N ILE A 5 57.72 -41.83 10.66
CA ILE A 5 57.54 -41.74 9.20
C ILE A 5 57.88 -40.33 8.70
N ALA A 6 58.35 -40.27 7.45
CA ALA A 6 58.75 -39.11 6.68
C ALA A 6 57.75 -37.92 6.68
N ALA A 7 58.26 -36.70 6.83
CA ALA A 7 57.53 -35.46 6.66
C ALA A 7 57.99 -34.71 5.39
N ARG A 8 57.05 -34.53 4.46
CA ARG A 8 57.15 -33.68 3.27
C ARG A 8 56.91 -32.21 3.63
N SER A 9 57.66 -31.34 2.95
CA SER A 9 57.60 -29.89 2.96
C SER A 9 56.32 -29.32 2.31
N ALA A 10 55.72 -28.31 2.92
CA ALA A 10 54.87 -27.31 2.26
C ALA A 10 54.74 -26.05 3.13
N GLN A 11 55.12 -24.89 2.59
CA GLN A 11 54.93 -23.57 3.21
C GLN A 11 53.46 -23.16 3.15
N PRO A 12 52.91 -22.48 4.18
CA PRO A 12 51.61 -21.83 4.08
C PRO A 12 51.78 -20.36 3.68
N SER A 13 51.52 -20.05 2.42
CA SER A 13 51.10 -18.72 1.98
C SER A 13 49.57 -18.72 1.91
N ASN A 14 48.89 -18.05 2.84
CA ASN A 14 47.49 -17.69 2.62
C ASN A 14 47.14 -16.40 3.39
N SER A 15 47.29 -15.27 2.70
CA SER A 15 46.71 -13.99 3.05
C SER A 15 45.20 -14.09 2.87
N ALA A 16 44.47 -14.25 3.97
CA ALA A 16 43.02 -14.21 3.99
C ALA A 16 42.53 -12.77 3.75
N GLN A 17 42.31 -12.41 2.48
CA GLN A 17 41.44 -11.31 2.12
C GLN A 17 39.99 -11.78 2.31
N ILE A 18 39.39 -11.38 3.42
CA ILE A 18 37.94 -11.49 3.62
C ILE A 18 37.31 -10.39 2.77
N SER A 19 36.97 -10.73 1.53
CA SER A 19 36.02 -9.97 0.73
C SER A 19 34.64 -10.15 1.35
N LEU A 20 34.15 -9.14 2.07
CA LEU A 20 32.72 -9.00 2.38
C LEU A 20 32.02 -8.62 1.07
N GLU A 21 31.84 -9.59 0.19
CA GLU A 21 30.91 -9.49 -0.93
C GLU A 21 29.49 -9.48 -0.36
N MET A 22 28.96 -8.28 -0.23
CA MET A 22 27.55 -8.05 0.02
C MET A 22 26.83 -8.32 -1.32
N ASP A 23 26.56 -9.60 -1.60
CA ASP A 23 25.80 -10.06 -2.76
C ASP A 23 24.33 -9.67 -2.62
N CYS A 24 24.04 -8.40 -2.86
CA CYS A 24 22.72 -7.97 -3.27
C CYS A 24 22.77 -7.90 -4.81
N PRO A 25 21.91 -8.64 -5.55
CA PRO A 25 21.90 -8.54 -7.02
C PRO A 25 21.77 -7.07 -7.40
N PRO A 26 22.45 -6.57 -8.45
CA PRO A 26 22.39 -5.16 -8.78
C PRO A 26 20.95 -4.81 -9.14
N ALA A 27 20.27 -4.18 -8.20
CA ALA A 27 18.99 -3.55 -8.42
C ALA A 27 19.09 -2.71 -9.69
N ASN A 28 18.24 -3.01 -10.68
CA ASN A 28 18.33 -2.55 -12.07
C ASN A 28 19.06 -1.19 -12.21
N THR A 29 20.25 -1.20 -12.81
CA THR A 29 21.14 -0.02 -12.93
C THR A 29 20.45 1.17 -13.59
N SER A 30 19.62 0.93 -14.62
CA SER A 30 18.86 2.00 -15.30
C SER A 30 17.86 2.64 -14.35
N LEU A 31 17.10 1.81 -13.62
CA LEU A 31 16.11 2.29 -12.66
C LEU A 31 16.77 3.06 -11.52
N GLY A 32 17.92 2.57 -11.02
CA GLY A 32 18.69 3.28 -10.00
C GLY A 32 19.14 4.67 -10.48
N PHE A 33 19.61 4.78 -11.72
CA PHE A 33 19.99 6.06 -12.32
C PHE A 33 18.79 7.01 -12.47
N GLU A 34 17.67 6.54 -13.02
CA GLU A 34 16.44 7.33 -13.17
C GLU A 34 15.92 7.83 -11.82
N LEU A 35 15.94 6.98 -10.80
CA LEU A 35 15.55 7.36 -9.45
C LEU A 35 16.47 8.44 -8.87
N GLY A 36 17.78 8.34 -9.11
CA GLY A 36 18.75 9.36 -8.70
C GLY A 36 18.47 10.70 -9.37
N TRP A 37 18.16 10.65 -10.66
CA TRP A 37 17.75 11.81 -11.45
C TRP A 37 16.49 12.48 -10.88
N ASP A 38 15.48 11.70 -10.48
CA ASP A 38 14.25 12.22 -9.87
C ASP A 38 14.49 12.88 -8.50
N HIS A 39 15.37 12.29 -7.67
CA HIS A 39 15.81 12.93 -6.43
C HIS A 39 16.42 14.31 -6.71
N ALA A 40 17.28 14.43 -7.73
CA ALA A 40 17.88 15.70 -8.11
C ALA A 40 16.85 16.70 -8.66
N HIS A 41 15.92 16.24 -9.49
CA HIS A 41 14.85 17.07 -10.07
C HIS A 41 13.98 17.72 -8.98
N HIS A 42 13.77 17.00 -7.86
CA HIS A 42 13.01 17.48 -6.70
C HIS A 42 13.88 18.17 -5.62
N GLY A 43 15.19 18.33 -5.86
CA GLY A 43 16.11 18.92 -4.87
C GLY A 43 16.17 18.15 -3.56
N VAL A 44 15.97 16.83 -3.60
CA VAL A 44 16.05 15.93 -2.45
C VAL A 44 17.36 15.17 -2.52
N THR A 45 18.07 15.08 -1.40
CA THR A 45 19.27 14.24 -1.28
C THR A 45 18.83 12.79 -1.07
N PRO A 46 19.32 11.83 -1.87
CA PRO A 46 19.04 10.41 -1.66
C PRO A 46 19.58 9.93 -0.31
N PRO A 47 19.05 8.81 0.23
CA PRO A 47 19.57 8.23 1.46
C PRO A 47 21.06 7.88 1.37
N VAL A 48 21.81 8.20 2.43
CA VAL A 48 23.29 8.13 2.44
C VAL A 48 23.81 6.70 2.22
N GLU A 49 23.06 5.71 2.70
CA GLU A 49 23.35 4.29 2.54
C GLU A 49 23.45 3.84 1.07
N HIS A 50 22.90 4.63 0.15
CA HIS A 50 22.92 4.35 -1.28
C HIS A 50 23.85 5.28 -2.07
N LEU A 51 24.72 6.06 -1.41
CA LEU A 51 25.63 7.03 -2.04
C LEU A 51 27.11 6.57 -2.15
N PHE A 52 27.35 5.25 -2.23
CA PHE A 52 28.68 4.71 -2.52
C PHE A 52 29.12 4.97 -3.98
N ALA A 53 30.41 4.85 -4.28
CA ALA A 53 31.00 5.32 -5.54
C ALA A 53 30.40 4.67 -6.80
N ALA A 54 30.12 3.37 -6.75
CA ALA A 54 29.54 2.62 -7.86
C ALA A 54 28.00 2.65 -7.90
N SER A 55 27.34 3.42 -7.02
CA SER A 55 25.88 3.42 -6.95
C SER A 55 25.24 4.10 -8.17
N PRO A 56 24.35 3.43 -8.91
CA PRO A 56 23.62 4.08 -10.00
C PRO A 56 22.73 5.22 -9.50
N LEU A 57 22.19 5.11 -8.28
CA LEU A 57 21.42 6.18 -7.63
C LEU A 57 22.25 7.45 -7.46
N ARG A 58 23.51 7.31 -7.01
CA ARG A 58 24.44 8.44 -6.89
C ARG A 58 24.75 9.05 -8.24
N GLN A 59 25.04 8.23 -9.25
CA GLN A 59 25.39 8.69 -10.59
C GLN A 59 24.24 9.49 -11.24
N GLY A 60 23.02 8.98 -11.13
CA GLY A 60 21.82 9.68 -11.58
C GLY A 60 21.61 11.00 -10.85
N TRP A 61 21.78 11.01 -9.53
CA TRP A 61 21.63 12.21 -8.70
C TRP A 61 22.67 13.29 -9.01
N GLN A 62 23.93 12.93 -9.22
CA GLN A 62 24.97 13.88 -9.62
C GLN A 62 24.71 14.44 -11.02
N SER A 63 24.29 13.59 -11.97
CA SER A 63 23.94 14.01 -13.34
C SER A 63 22.74 14.96 -13.35
N GLY A 64 21.71 14.67 -12.54
CA GLY A 64 20.56 15.54 -12.38
C GLY A 64 20.93 16.86 -11.71
N GLN A 65 21.77 16.86 -10.67
CA GLN A 65 22.24 18.09 -10.02
C GLN A 65 22.97 19.02 -11.00
N ALA A 66 23.83 18.45 -11.85
CA ALA A 66 24.51 19.22 -12.90
C ALA A 66 23.52 19.81 -13.93
N THR A 67 22.39 19.14 -14.16
CA THR A 67 21.36 19.55 -15.13
C THR A 67 20.41 20.61 -14.57
N PHE A 68 19.83 20.36 -13.40
CA PHE A 68 18.81 21.20 -12.80
C PHE A 68 19.41 22.39 -12.01
N GLY A 69 20.60 22.22 -11.44
CA GLY A 69 21.23 23.21 -10.58
C GLY A 69 20.27 23.68 -9.48
N ARG A 70 19.95 24.98 -9.47
CA ARG A 70 19.00 25.58 -8.51
C ARG A 70 17.53 25.51 -8.93
N ARG A 71 17.23 25.05 -10.16
CA ARG A 71 15.88 24.99 -10.72
C ARG A 71 15.27 23.60 -10.48
N THR A 72 14.85 23.36 -9.25
CA THR A 72 14.23 22.09 -8.83
C THR A 72 12.74 22.26 -8.53
N LEU A 73 11.99 21.16 -8.61
CA LEU A 73 10.60 21.09 -8.21
C LEU A 73 10.48 21.02 -6.68
N LYS A 74 9.41 21.60 -6.12
CA LYS A 74 9.16 21.56 -4.68
C LYS A 74 8.83 20.14 -4.20
N ALA A 75 9.65 19.60 -3.31
CA ALA A 75 9.41 18.31 -2.66
C ALA A 75 8.55 18.45 -1.39
N GLY A 76 7.23 18.40 -1.56
CA GLY A 76 6.27 18.26 -0.45
C GLY A 76 6.36 16.90 0.24
N ARG A 77 5.57 16.69 1.32
CA ARG A 77 5.63 15.46 2.14
C ARG A 77 5.44 14.18 1.32
N HIS A 78 4.45 14.17 0.43
CA HIS A 78 4.12 12.99 -0.38
C HIS A 78 5.12 12.73 -1.50
N VAL A 79 5.77 13.77 -2.03
CA VAL A 79 6.88 13.60 -3.00
C VAL A 79 8.07 12.93 -2.33
N ARG A 80 8.42 13.34 -1.10
CA ARG A 80 9.50 12.71 -0.33
C ARG A 80 9.17 11.27 0.02
N LEU A 81 7.92 10.99 0.41
CA LEU A 81 7.46 9.63 0.66
C LEU A 81 7.51 8.78 -0.61
N TRP A 82 7.06 9.31 -1.75
CA TRP A 82 7.11 8.64 -3.04
C TRP A 82 8.54 8.25 -3.43
N LEU A 83 9.49 9.20 -3.37
CA LEU A 83 10.91 8.93 -3.62
C LEU A 83 11.46 7.88 -2.64
N LYS A 84 11.13 7.98 -1.36
CA LYS A 84 11.55 7.00 -0.33
C LYS A 84 11.02 5.60 -0.64
N LEU A 85 9.76 5.47 -1.05
CA LEU A 85 9.17 4.17 -1.41
C LEU A 85 9.83 3.57 -2.65
N ARG A 86 10.09 4.39 -3.68
CA ARG A 86 10.82 3.93 -4.88
C ARG A 86 12.24 3.48 -4.54
N THR A 87 12.96 4.23 -3.71
CA THR A 87 14.30 3.84 -3.24
C THR A 87 14.25 2.55 -2.44
N HIS A 88 13.25 2.38 -1.57
CA HIS A 88 13.07 1.17 -0.76
C HIS A 88 12.59 -0.05 -1.55
N ALA A 89 11.87 0.16 -2.65
CA ALA A 89 11.50 -0.89 -3.58
C ALA A 89 12.73 -1.35 -4.38
N TRP A 90 13.43 -0.39 -5.00
CA TRP A 90 14.67 -0.62 -5.75
C TRP A 90 15.71 -1.36 -4.91
N SER A 91 16.01 -0.89 -3.70
CA SER A 91 17.05 -1.50 -2.85
C SER A 91 16.75 -2.94 -2.42
N ARG A 92 15.50 -3.40 -2.55
CA ARG A 92 15.06 -4.77 -2.23
C ARG A 92 14.67 -5.58 -3.46
N GLY A 93 14.96 -5.08 -4.66
CA GLY A 93 14.58 -5.70 -5.94
C GLY A 93 13.07 -5.85 -6.14
N ARG A 94 12.26 -5.06 -5.41
CA ARG A 94 10.80 -5.10 -5.51
C ARG A 94 10.34 -4.29 -6.71
N SER A 95 9.33 -4.80 -7.41
CA SER A 95 8.67 -4.04 -8.46
C SER A 95 7.93 -2.84 -7.85
N PHE A 96 7.94 -1.73 -8.57
CA PHE A 96 7.24 -0.50 -8.22
C PHE A 96 6.47 -0.01 -9.45
N GLU A 97 5.16 0.16 -9.30
CA GLU A 97 4.28 0.62 -10.36
C GLU A 97 4.30 2.15 -10.40
N ASP A 98 4.99 2.72 -11.40
CA ASP A 98 5.27 4.16 -11.48
C ASP A 98 4.15 5.01 -12.11
N VAL A 99 3.13 4.41 -12.74
CA VAL A 99 2.07 5.16 -13.45
C VAL A 99 0.95 5.57 -12.49
N GLN A 100 0.43 4.65 -11.69
CA GLN A 100 -0.68 4.94 -10.76
C GLN A 100 -0.17 5.40 -9.40
N ILE A 101 0.99 4.91 -8.93
CA ILE A 101 1.58 5.40 -7.67
C ILE A 101 2.30 6.72 -7.89
N THR A 102 1.56 7.80 -7.65
CA THR A 102 2.03 9.18 -7.69
C THR A 102 2.00 9.82 -6.29
N PRO A 103 2.65 10.98 -6.09
CA PRO A 103 2.48 11.75 -4.86
C PRO A 103 1.01 12.05 -4.52
N ASN A 104 0.17 12.28 -5.52
CA ASN A 104 -1.28 12.47 -5.33
C ASN A 104 -1.98 11.18 -4.86
N TYR A 105 -1.60 10.02 -5.40
CA TYR A 105 -2.08 8.73 -4.88
C TYR A 105 -1.73 8.56 -3.39
N LEU A 106 -0.49 8.88 -3.02
CA LEU A 106 -0.05 8.78 -1.62
C LEU A 106 -0.79 9.75 -0.70
N GLN A 107 -1.18 10.92 -1.20
CA GLN A 107 -2.03 11.85 -0.48
C GLN A 107 -3.43 11.27 -0.22
N GLN A 108 -3.99 10.54 -1.19
CA GLN A 108 -5.32 9.95 -1.07
C GLN A 108 -5.41 8.80 -0.05
N ILE A 109 -4.31 8.07 0.17
CA ILE A 109 -4.24 6.98 1.15
C ILE A 109 -3.74 7.44 2.54
N ASP A 110 -3.34 8.70 2.67
CA ASP A 110 -2.85 9.29 3.91
C ASP A 110 -3.99 9.41 4.92
N VAL A 111 -3.80 8.91 6.14
CA VAL A 111 -4.84 8.87 7.20
C VAL A 111 -4.33 9.44 8.50
N GLU A 112 -5.18 10.07 9.30
CA GLU A 112 -4.72 10.64 10.58
C GLU A 112 -4.40 9.56 11.63
N PHE A 113 -5.19 8.49 11.68
CA PHE A 113 -5.06 7.40 12.66
C PHE A 113 -4.73 6.07 11.99
N CYS A 114 -3.92 5.25 12.66
CA CYS A 114 -3.61 3.91 12.20
C CYS A 114 -4.89 3.05 12.15
N PRO A 115 -5.22 2.39 11.03
CA PRO A 115 -6.41 1.54 10.96
C PRO A 115 -6.32 0.31 11.89
N ILE A 116 -5.10 -0.09 12.28
CA ILE A 116 -4.86 -1.28 13.11
C ILE A 116 -4.80 -0.93 14.59
N THR A 117 -3.90 -0.02 14.98
CA THR A 117 -3.69 0.35 16.39
C THR A 117 -4.65 1.44 16.87
N ARG A 118 -5.30 2.17 15.94
CA ARG A 118 -6.16 3.33 16.21
C ARG A 118 -5.46 4.50 16.91
N VAL A 119 -4.13 4.49 16.99
CA VAL A 119 -3.33 5.61 17.49
C VAL A 119 -3.11 6.64 16.38
N ALA A 120 -3.03 7.92 16.75
CA ALA A 120 -2.69 9.00 15.83
C ALA A 120 -1.31 8.74 15.19
N LEU A 121 -1.20 8.95 13.88
CA LEU A 121 0.03 8.73 13.14
C LEU A 121 0.86 10.01 13.11
N ASP A 122 2.03 9.95 13.73
CA ASP A 122 2.94 11.07 13.79
C ASP A 122 3.87 11.17 12.57
N GLN A 123 4.66 12.24 12.52
CA GLN A 123 5.72 12.42 11.52
C GLN A 123 7.12 12.17 12.09
N ALA A 124 7.26 11.85 13.38
CA ALA A 124 8.55 11.70 14.03
C ALA A 124 9.14 10.33 13.67
N THR A 125 10.32 10.32 13.06
CA THR A 125 10.93 9.11 12.44
C THR A 125 11.28 7.99 13.41
N ALA A 126 11.35 8.27 14.71
CA ALA A 126 11.74 7.32 15.74
C ALA A 126 10.56 6.62 16.44
N ASP A 127 9.32 7.08 16.29
CA ASP A 127 8.19 6.54 17.06
C ASP A 127 7.53 5.33 16.38
N ASP A 128 6.93 4.47 17.20
CA ASP A 128 6.10 3.35 16.78
C ASP A 128 4.83 3.78 16.06
N SER A 129 4.36 5.00 16.35
CA SER A 129 3.24 5.65 15.68
C SER A 129 3.60 6.26 14.32
N HIS A 130 4.89 6.24 13.93
CA HIS A 130 5.35 6.82 12.68
C HIS A 130 4.60 6.26 11.46
N ARG A 131 4.25 7.15 10.54
CA ARG A 131 3.62 6.80 9.26
C ARG A 131 4.48 5.83 8.47
N SER A 132 3.87 4.71 8.10
CA SER A 132 4.48 3.69 7.26
C SER A 132 3.49 3.20 6.22
N VAL A 133 3.97 2.96 5.00
CA VAL A 133 3.16 2.39 3.93
C VAL A 133 3.40 0.89 3.89
N ASP A 134 2.34 0.14 4.13
CA ASP A 134 2.31 -1.31 4.05
C ASP A 134 1.86 -1.76 2.65
N ARG A 135 2.42 -2.88 2.20
CA ARG A 135 1.88 -3.66 1.08
C ARG A 135 0.98 -4.72 1.69
N VAL A 136 -0.33 -4.55 1.58
CA VAL A 136 -1.28 -5.43 2.28
C VAL A 136 -1.07 -6.89 1.87
N ARG A 137 -0.92 -7.12 0.57
CA ARG A 137 -0.44 -8.36 -0.03
C ARG A 137 1.08 -8.28 -0.22
N ASP A 138 1.83 -9.07 0.55
CA ASP A 138 3.28 -8.92 0.66
C ASP A 138 4.08 -9.62 -0.47
N ASP A 139 3.43 -10.60 -1.12
CA ASP A 139 3.80 -11.26 -2.39
C ASP A 139 3.41 -10.42 -3.62
N ALA A 140 2.95 -9.17 -3.43
CA ALA A 140 2.72 -8.22 -4.51
C ALA A 140 3.71 -7.05 -4.46
N ALA A 141 3.86 -6.40 -5.61
CA ALA A 141 4.66 -5.21 -5.81
C ALA A 141 4.13 -4.02 -4.99
N TYR A 142 4.89 -2.92 -5.01
CA TYR A 142 4.32 -1.62 -4.73
C TYR A 142 3.39 -1.26 -5.88
N ALA A 143 2.09 -1.47 -5.71
CA ALA A 143 1.09 -1.22 -6.74
C ALA A 143 -0.15 -0.52 -6.17
N ALA A 144 -0.79 0.31 -6.98
CA ALA A 144 -2.07 0.89 -6.62
C ALA A 144 -3.11 -0.21 -6.34
N GLY A 145 -3.92 0.00 -5.32
CA GLY A 145 -4.83 -1.04 -4.83
C GLY A 145 -4.26 -1.96 -3.76
N ASN A 146 -2.95 -1.95 -3.51
CA ASN A 146 -2.27 -2.81 -2.52
C ASN A 146 -1.63 -2.03 -1.36
N LEU A 147 -1.69 -0.69 -1.37
CA LEU A 147 -0.96 0.14 -0.41
C LEU A 147 -1.88 0.76 0.63
N VAL A 148 -1.47 0.71 1.89
CA VAL A 148 -2.19 1.32 3.01
C VAL A 148 -1.23 2.08 3.92
N MET A 149 -1.65 3.26 4.36
CA MET A 149 -0.96 4.01 5.41
C MET A 149 -1.35 3.47 6.79
N MET A 150 -0.36 3.06 7.59
CA MET A 150 -0.54 2.61 8.97
C MET A 150 0.68 2.96 9.83
N SER A 151 0.65 2.61 11.10
CA SER A 151 1.79 2.86 12.00
C SER A 151 2.94 1.89 11.70
N ARG A 152 4.17 2.34 11.95
CA ARG A 152 5.38 1.52 11.81
C ARG A 152 5.27 0.24 12.65
N ARG A 153 4.72 0.34 13.87
CA ARG A 153 4.47 -0.83 14.73
C ARG A 153 3.50 -1.83 14.10
N ALA A 154 2.40 -1.37 13.51
CA ALA A 154 1.45 -2.27 12.85
C ALA A 154 2.06 -2.93 11.61
N ASN A 155 2.77 -2.16 10.79
CA ASN A 155 3.44 -2.66 9.58
C ASN A 155 4.53 -3.69 9.94
N ALA A 156 5.38 -3.39 10.93
CA ALA A 156 6.43 -4.30 11.39
C ALA A 156 5.86 -5.60 11.98
N ALA A 157 4.76 -5.53 12.73
CA ALA A 157 4.10 -6.71 13.28
C ALA A 157 3.41 -7.56 12.20
N LYS A 158 2.71 -6.92 11.23
CA LYS A 158 2.13 -7.62 10.08
C LYS A 158 3.22 -8.34 9.28
N ASN A 159 4.32 -7.66 8.96
CA ASN A 159 5.41 -8.22 8.17
C ASN A 159 4.85 -8.93 6.90
N ARG A 160 5.13 -10.23 6.74
CA ARG A 160 4.68 -11.06 5.62
C ARG A 160 3.40 -11.84 5.90
N HIS A 161 2.70 -11.56 7.00
CA HIS A 161 1.47 -12.27 7.35
C HIS A 161 0.34 -11.91 6.37
N ASP A 162 -0.15 -12.94 5.68
CA ASP A 162 -1.36 -12.92 4.88
C ASP A 162 -2.62 -13.12 5.75
N TRP A 163 -3.79 -13.20 5.10
CA TRP A 163 -5.06 -13.42 5.80
C TRP A 163 -5.06 -14.71 6.63
N GLN A 164 -4.54 -15.82 6.08
CA GLN A 164 -4.58 -17.12 6.73
C GLN A 164 -3.70 -17.15 7.99
N SER A 165 -2.46 -16.71 7.87
CA SER A 165 -1.52 -16.67 9.00
C SER A 165 -1.94 -15.64 10.07
N ALA A 166 -2.45 -14.46 9.68
CA ALA A 166 -3.01 -13.50 10.62
C ALA A 166 -4.25 -14.07 11.36
N SER A 167 -5.12 -14.80 10.66
CA SER A 167 -6.28 -15.47 11.26
C SER A 167 -5.87 -16.58 12.24
N ALA A 168 -4.81 -17.33 11.91
CA ALA A 168 -4.25 -18.33 12.81
C ALA A 168 -3.67 -17.70 14.09
N LEU A 169 -3.01 -16.54 13.98
CA LEU A 169 -2.54 -15.78 15.14
C LEU A 169 -3.68 -15.29 16.02
N VAL A 170 -4.78 -14.81 15.44
CA VAL A 170 -6.00 -14.46 16.20
C VAL A 170 -6.54 -15.67 16.97
N ALA A 171 -6.63 -16.83 16.32
CA ALA A 171 -7.11 -18.06 16.95
C ALA A 171 -6.18 -18.58 18.06
N SER A 172 -4.87 -18.36 17.91
CA SER A 172 -3.86 -18.68 18.91
C SER A 172 -3.98 -17.73 20.12
N LEU A 173 -3.99 -16.42 19.90
CA LEU A 173 -4.14 -15.40 20.95
C LEU A 173 -5.46 -15.52 21.72
N SER A 174 -6.54 -15.98 21.07
CA SER A 174 -7.84 -16.14 21.73
C SER A 174 -7.91 -17.36 22.65
N ARG A 175 -6.98 -18.32 22.54
CA ARG A 175 -6.99 -19.59 23.29
C ARG A 175 -5.75 -19.82 24.14
N GLY A 176 -4.62 -19.21 23.77
CA GLY A 176 -3.33 -19.41 24.40
C GLY A 176 -3.09 -18.46 25.58
N PRO A 177 -1.99 -18.69 26.33
CA PRO A 177 -1.64 -17.87 27.50
C PRO A 177 -1.06 -16.50 27.13
N PHE A 178 -0.71 -16.27 25.86
CA PHE A 178 -0.11 -15.02 25.41
C PHE A 178 -1.17 -13.98 25.07
N GLU A 179 -1.03 -12.78 25.62
CA GLU A 179 -1.92 -11.65 25.31
C GLU A 179 -1.51 -10.90 24.04
N ARG A 180 -0.24 -10.99 23.63
CA ARG A 180 0.35 -10.23 22.53
C ARG A 180 1.37 -11.05 21.73
N ILE A 181 1.42 -10.81 20.42
CA ILE A 181 2.43 -11.33 19.49
C ILE A 181 2.94 -10.16 18.65
N ALA A 182 4.26 -10.02 18.53
CA ALA A 182 4.93 -8.89 17.86
C ALA A 182 4.44 -7.51 18.38
N GLY A 183 4.16 -7.43 19.68
CA GLY A 183 3.65 -6.22 20.32
C GLY A 183 2.17 -5.91 20.07
N LEU A 184 1.46 -6.71 19.27
CA LEU A 184 0.03 -6.53 18.99
C LEU A 184 -0.84 -7.56 19.72
N GLY A 185 -1.98 -7.11 20.24
CA GLY A 185 -2.99 -7.95 20.88
C GLY A 185 -4.04 -8.50 19.90
N VAL A 186 -5.00 -9.28 20.42
CA VAL A 186 -6.01 -9.98 19.61
C VAL A 186 -6.83 -9.05 18.72
N ASN A 187 -7.22 -7.86 19.21
CA ASN A 187 -8.03 -6.94 18.43
C ASN A 187 -7.25 -6.30 17.26
N GLU A 188 -5.97 -6.00 17.47
CA GLU A 188 -5.09 -5.48 16.42
C GLU A 188 -4.84 -6.56 15.35
N TRP A 189 -4.61 -7.81 15.76
CA TRP A 189 -4.47 -8.93 14.83
C TRP A 189 -5.76 -9.25 14.06
N ARG A 190 -6.93 -9.12 14.69
CA ARG A 190 -8.22 -9.23 14.01
C ARG A 190 -8.38 -8.17 12.92
N ARG A 191 -7.95 -6.93 13.19
CA ARG A 191 -7.95 -5.84 12.20
C ARG A 191 -6.97 -6.11 11.06
N ILE A 192 -5.79 -6.66 11.33
CA ILE A 192 -4.84 -7.10 10.29
C ILE A 192 -5.48 -8.19 9.42
N ALA A 193 -6.07 -9.22 10.03
CA ALA A 193 -6.73 -10.29 9.28
C ALA A 193 -7.86 -9.74 8.39
N THR A 194 -8.73 -8.87 8.91
CA THR A 194 -9.74 -8.19 8.08
C THR A 194 -9.10 -7.40 6.93
N LEU A 195 -8.05 -6.62 7.19
CA LEU A 195 -7.37 -5.84 6.15
C LEU A 195 -6.80 -6.74 5.04
N CYS A 196 -6.10 -7.82 5.40
CA CYS A 196 -5.53 -8.77 4.45
C CYS A 196 -6.62 -9.50 3.65
N SER A 197 -7.80 -9.76 4.25
CA SER A 197 -8.90 -10.42 3.57
C SER A 197 -9.39 -9.68 2.32
N TYR A 198 -9.27 -8.35 2.29
CA TYR A 198 -9.72 -7.55 1.15
C TYR A 198 -8.94 -7.82 -0.12
N VAL A 199 -7.65 -8.16 -0.02
CA VAL A 199 -6.76 -8.41 -1.16
C VAL A 199 -6.40 -9.89 -1.27
N THR A 200 -7.15 -10.76 -0.59
CA THR A 200 -7.03 -12.21 -0.67
C THR A 200 -8.18 -12.76 -1.50
N GLU A 201 -7.90 -13.68 -2.42
CA GLU A 201 -8.91 -14.40 -3.19
C GLU A 201 -9.61 -15.43 -2.30
N LEU A 202 -10.64 -14.99 -1.60
CA LEU A 202 -11.44 -15.84 -0.71
C LEU A 202 -12.69 -16.34 -1.43
N PRO A 203 -13.09 -17.62 -1.19
CA PRO A 203 -14.42 -18.09 -1.56
C PRO A 203 -15.50 -17.16 -1.04
N HIS A 204 -16.53 -16.89 -1.86
CA HIS A 204 -17.58 -15.92 -1.52
C HIS A 204 -18.24 -16.18 -0.17
N ALA A 205 -18.61 -17.44 0.13
CA ALA A 205 -19.21 -17.82 1.40
C ALA A 205 -18.30 -17.55 2.61
N GLN A 206 -16.97 -17.67 2.43
CA GLN A 206 -15.99 -17.37 3.47
C GLN A 206 -15.87 -15.87 3.69
N ALA A 207 -15.76 -15.09 2.60
CA ALA A 207 -15.72 -13.62 2.69
C ALA A 207 -17.00 -13.03 3.31
N ALA A 208 -18.16 -13.60 2.98
CA ALA A 208 -19.47 -13.21 3.53
C ALA A 208 -19.56 -13.40 5.05
N ALA A 209 -18.80 -14.34 5.62
CA ALA A 209 -18.80 -14.62 7.06
C ALA A 209 -17.77 -13.79 7.84
N LEU A 210 -16.97 -12.95 7.19
CA LEU A 210 -15.93 -12.16 7.85
C LEU A 210 -16.48 -10.84 8.43
N PRO A 211 -16.08 -10.48 9.66
CA PRO A 211 -16.39 -9.17 10.21
C PRO A 211 -15.52 -8.07 9.59
N MET A 212 -16.16 -6.94 9.25
CA MET A 212 -15.46 -5.72 8.84
C MET A 212 -14.99 -4.91 10.06
N LEU A 213 -13.91 -5.38 10.68
CA LEU A 213 -13.29 -4.73 11.85
C LEU A 213 -12.38 -3.55 11.50
N VAL A 214 -12.17 -3.32 10.20
CA VAL A 214 -11.47 -2.15 9.63
C VAL A 214 -12.24 -1.75 8.40
N LEU A 215 -12.77 -0.52 8.33
CA LEU A 215 -13.33 -0.01 7.09
C LEU A 215 -12.22 0.07 6.04
N PRO A 216 -12.43 -0.42 4.80
CA PRO A 216 -11.38 -0.42 3.79
C PRO A 216 -10.76 0.97 3.63
N PRO A 217 -9.43 1.09 3.81
CA PRO A 217 -8.71 2.31 3.51
C PRO A 217 -8.97 2.77 2.08
N ASN A 218 -8.85 4.08 1.86
CA ASN A 218 -9.08 4.64 0.53
C ASN A 218 -8.13 4.01 -0.50
N ARG A 219 -8.62 3.80 -1.72
CA ARG A 219 -7.88 3.21 -2.86
C ARG A 219 -7.41 1.75 -2.66
N LEU A 220 -7.71 1.09 -1.53
CA LEU A 220 -7.47 -0.36 -1.40
C LEU A 220 -8.44 -1.12 -2.29
N ARG A 221 -7.94 -2.11 -3.05
CA ARG A 221 -8.81 -3.01 -3.85
C ARG A 221 -9.48 -4.02 -2.93
N LEU A 222 -10.73 -4.35 -3.23
CA LEU A 222 -11.48 -5.40 -2.57
C LEU A 222 -11.77 -6.47 -3.61
N PHE A 223 -11.16 -7.64 -3.46
CA PHE A 223 -11.27 -8.75 -4.42
C PHE A 223 -12.62 -9.45 -4.32
N ASN A 224 -13.24 -9.45 -3.14
CA ASN A 224 -14.58 -10.02 -2.99
C ASN A 224 -15.66 -8.93 -2.97
N PRO A 225 -16.64 -8.94 -3.90
CA PRO A 225 -17.67 -7.92 -3.98
C PRO A 225 -18.59 -7.88 -2.75
N ILE A 226 -18.71 -8.98 -1.98
CA ILE A 226 -19.52 -8.96 -0.75
C ILE A 226 -18.93 -8.05 0.32
N GLN A 227 -17.60 -7.96 0.38
CA GLN A 227 -16.91 -7.05 1.28
C GLN A 227 -17.02 -5.60 0.80
N ALA A 228 -17.10 -5.37 -0.52
CA ALA A 228 -17.41 -4.06 -1.07
C ALA A 228 -18.83 -3.62 -0.70
N LEU A 229 -19.80 -4.53 -0.75
CA LEU A 229 -21.16 -4.27 -0.27
C LEU A 229 -21.18 -3.98 1.24
N GLN A 230 -20.43 -4.75 2.04
CA GLN A 230 -20.26 -4.55 3.47
C GLN A 230 -19.77 -3.13 3.79
N ALA A 231 -18.75 -2.68 3.06
CA ALA A 231 -18.17 -1.35 3.17
C ALA A 231 -19.16 -0.25 2.73
N LEU A 232 -19.86 -0.45 1.60
CA LEU A 232 -20.83 0.50 1.07
C LEU A 232 -21.97 0.74 2.07
N VAL A 233 -22.56 -0.33 2.61
CA VAL A 233 -23.68 -0.24 3.55
C VAL A 233 -23.24 0.43 4.86
N THR A 234 -22.07 0.06 5.38
CA THR A 234 -21.55 0.65 6.63
C THR A 234 -21.27 2.14 6.48
N ARG A 235 -20.77 2.58 5.32
CA ARG A 235 -20.53 4.00 5.06
C ARG A 235 -21.81 4.83 4.96
N GLN A 236 -22.95 4.23 4.58
CA GLN A 236 -24.23 4.94 4.60
C GLN A 236 -24.59 5.43 6.00
N LEU A 237 -24.30 4.61 7.02
CA LEU A 237 -24.62 4.91 8.40
C LEU A 237 -23.79 6.06 8.99
N ALA A 238 -22.64 6.37 8.39
CA ALA A 238 -21.85 7.55 8.73
C ALA A 238 -22.27 8.81 7.96
N THR A 239 -23.23 8.71 7.04
CA THR A 239 -23.66 9.81 6.15
C THR A 239 -25.00 10.38 6.61
N PRO A 240 -25.22 11.71 6.56
CA PRO A 240 -26.53 12.31 6.82
C PRO A 240 -27.63 11.69 5.95
N GLY A 241 -28.83 11.53 6.51
CA GLY A 241 -29.95 10.89 5.80
C GLY A 241 -29.78 9.37 5.60
N TRP A 242 -28.98 8.72 6.43
CA TRP A 242 -28.65 7.29 6.31
C TRP A 242 -29.87 6.38 6.11
N SER A 243 -31.01 6.67 6.75
CA SER A 243 -32.22 5.84 6.65
C SER A 243 -32.79 5.83 5.22
N GLN A 244 -32.91 6.99 4.59
CA GLN A 244 -33.35 7.11 3.19
C GLN A 244 -32.34 6.43 2.26
N ARG A 245 -31.04 6.62 2.49
CA ARG A 245 -29.98 6.02 1.66
C ARG A 245 -30.00 4.49 1.74
N LEU A 246 -30.20 3.92 2.94
CA LEU A 246 -30.37 2.47 3.10
C LEU A 246 -31.66 1.96 2.46
N GLY A 247 -32.75 2.72 2.52
CA GLY A 247 -33.99 2.40 1.78
C GLY A 247 -33.76 2.37 0.26
N CYS A 248 -32.91 3.25 -0.28
CA CYS A 248 -32.50 3.19 -1.68
C CYS A 248 -31.66 1.93 -1.99
N VAL A 249 -30.80 1.47 -1.08
CA VAL A 249 -30.07 0.19 -1.25
C VAL A 249 -31.03 -1.00 -1.19
N GLU A 250 -31.94 -1.02 -0.22
CA GLU A 250 -32.97 -2.05 -0.08
C GLU A 250 -33.82 -2.18 -1.36
N ALA A 251 -34.20 -1.05 -1.96
CA ALA A 251 -34.98 -1.01 -3.19
C ALA A 251 -34.25 -1.66 -4.40
N LEU A 252 -32.92 -1.81 -4.35
CA LEU A 252 -32.15 -2.48 -5.39
C LEU A 252 -32.14 -4.01 -5.25
N LEU A 253 -32.55 -4.55 -4.10
CA LEU A 253 -32.56 -5.98 -3.82
C LEU A 253 -33.65 -6.71 -4.64
N PRO A 254 -33.35 -7.90 -5.19
CA PRO A 254 -34.20 -8.55 -6.18
C PRO A 254 -35.42 -9.26 -5.58
N SER A 255 -35.38 -9.67 -4.30
CA SER A 255 -36.45 -10.45 -3.67
C SER A 255 -36.92 -9.85 -2.33
N ALA A 256 -38.17 -10.15 -1.95
CA ALA A 256 -38.73 -9.74 -0.66
C ALA A 256 -38.00 -10.38 0.53
N GLU A 257 -37.50 -11.61 0.36
CA GLU A 257 -36.70 -12.33 1.36
C GLU A 257 -35.38 -11.62 1.64
N LEU A 258 -34.66 -11.22 0.59
CA LEU A 258 -33.42 -10.46 0.73
C LEU A 258 -33.66 -9.09 1.36
N LYS A 259 -34.76 -8.41 1.02
CA LYS A 259 -35.15 -7.15 1.68
C LYS A 259 -35.40 -7.34 3.18
N ARG A 260 -36.14 -8.39 3.55
CA ARG A 260 -36.39 -8.73 4.96
C ARG A 260 -35.08 -9.00 5.70
N ASP A 261 -34.20 -9.82 5.13
CA ASP A 261 -32.95 -10.21 5.77
C ASP A 261 -31.98 -9.01 5.87
N PHE A 262 -31.94 -8.14 4.85
CA PHE A 262 -31.23 -6.87 4.89
C PHE A 262 -31.75 -5.94 5.99
N ASN A 263 -33.07 -5.76 6.10
CA ASN A 263 -33.67 -4.94 7.15
C ASN A 263 -33.39 -5.49 8.55
N ALA A 264 -33.43 -6.82 8.73
CA ALA A 264 -33.06 -7.45 9.99
C ALA A 264 -31.60 -7.18 10.36
N PHE A 265 -30.69 -7.15 9.38
CA PHE A 265 -29.30 -6.74 9.57
C PHE A 265 -29.18 -5.26 9.93
N VAL A 266 -29.84 -4.36 9.19
CA VAL A 266 -29.81 -2.91 9.47
C VAL A 266 -30.33 -2.62 10.87
N LEU A 267 -31.44 -3.22 11.28
CA LEU A 267 -31.99 -3.08 12.63
C LEU A 267 -31.06 -3.62 13.73
N ALA A 268 -30.24 -4.62 13.44
CA ALA A 268 -29.20 -5.06 14.35
C ALA A 268 -28.04 -4.05 14.43
N LEU A 269 -27.73 -3.33 13.35
CA LEU A 269 -26.59 -2.42 13.30
C LEU A 269 -26.91 -1.02 13.85
N VAL A 270 -28.08 -0.46 13.53
CA VAL A 270 -28.49 0.93 13.84
C VAL A 270 -28.36 1.34 15.31
N PRO A 271 -28.77 0.54 16.32
CA PRO A 271 -28.66 0.95 17.72
C PRO A 271 -27.23 1.32 18.14
N ARG A 272 -26.24 0.62 17.56
CA ARG A 272 -24.81 0.83 17.81
C ARG A 272 -24.32 2.15 17.21
N VAL A 273 -24.84 2.50 16.03
CA VAL A 273 -24.58 3.77 15.34
C VAL A 273 -25.14 4.95 16.12
N LEU A 274 -26.39 4.85 16.58
CA LEU A 274 -27.04 5.91 17.35
C LEU A 274 -26.37 6.16 18.70
N GLN A 275 -25.77 5.13 19.30
CA GLN A 275 -24.99 5.29 20.52
C GLN A 275 -23.70 6.09 20.27
N ALA A 276 -23.02 5.81 19.16
CA ALA A 276 -21.77 6.48 18.80
C ALA A 276 -21.97 7.89 18.25
N SER A 277 -23.04 8.12 17.48
CA SER A 277 -23.31 9.42 16.85
C SER A 277 -23.59 10.53 17.87
N LYS A 278 -24.00 10.19 19.10
CA LYS A 278 -24.19 11.14 20.21
C LYS A 278 -22.90 11.87 20.62
N GLN A 279 -21.73 11.32 20.26
CA GLN A 279 -20.43 11.88 20.63
C GLN A 279 -19.92 12.93 19.63
N GLY A 280 -20.56 13.08 18.45
CA GLY A 280 -20.26 14.15 17.49
C GLY A 280 -18.93 14.03 16.71
N GLU A 281 -18.01 13.17 17.12
CA GLU A 281 -16.73 12.98 16.44
C GLU A 281 -16.81 11.97 15.29
N THR A 282 -16.47 12.40 14.06
CA THR A 282 -16.52 11.56 12.85
C THR A 282 -15.63 10.31 12.97
N GLN A 283 -14.45 10.43 13.57
CA GLN A 283 -13.53 9.32 13.74
C GLN A 283 -14.04 8.31 14.78
N ALA A 284 -14.63 8.78 15.88
CA ALA A 284 -15.25 7.92 16.88
C ALA A 284 -16.43 7.13 16.30
N LEU A 285 -17.27 7.79 15.49
CA LEU A 285 -18.36 7.12 14.76
C LEU A 285 -17.83 6.01 13.84
N ARG A 286 -16.74 6.28 13.11
CA ARG A 286 -16.09 5.27 12.25
C ARG A 286 -15.65 4.04 13.05
N TRP A 287 -14.97 4.23 14.19
CA TRP A 287 -14.52 3.13 15.03
C TRP A 287 -15.67 2.35 15.65
N ALA A 288 -16.74 3.03 16.08
CA ALA A 288 -17.91 2.37 16.61
C ALA A 288 -18.63 1.51 15.55
N LEU A 289 -18.67 1.96 14.29
CA LEU A 289 -19.16 1.16 13.18
C LEU A 289 -18.31 -0.10 12.96
N GLU A 290 -16.99 0.03 12.98
CA GLU A 290 -16.07 -1.12 12.90
C GLU A 290 -16.24 -2.08 14.09
N ASP A 291 -16.41 -1.56 15.31
CA ASP A 291 -16.61 -2.38 16.51
C ASP A 291 -17.99 -3.04 16.55
N ALA A 292 -19.00 -2.41 15.94
CA ALA A 292 -20.33 -2.99 15.79
C ALA A 292 -20.30 -4.31 15.01
N TRP A 293 -19.42 -4.42 14.02
CA TRP A 293 -19.19 -5.66 13.28
C TRP A 293 -18.62 -6.79 14.15
N ALA A 294 -18.02 -6.51 15.31
CA ALA A 294 -17.60 -7.58 16.23
C ALA A 294 -18.78 -8.23 16.97
N THR A 295 -19.99 -7.68 16.89
CA THR A 295 -21.15 -8.21 17.62
C THR A 295 -21.71 -9.48 16.96
N PRO A 296 -21.91 -10.59 17.71
CA PRO A 296 -22.49 -11.82 17.19
C PRO A 296 -23.85 -11.67 16.48
N LEU A 297 -24.74 -10.80 16.97
CA LEU A 297 -26.05 -10.59 16.33
C LEU A 297 -25.91 -9.90 14.97
N VAL A 298 -25.07 -8.88 14.87
CA VAL A 298 -24.78 -8.17 13.60
C VAL A 298 -24.19 -9.15 12.61
N GLN A 299 -23.20 -9.94 13.04
CA GLN A 299 -22.58 -10.98 12.21
C GLN A 299 -23.59 -12.02 11.73
N ARG A 300 -24.40 -12.59 12.63
CA ARG A 300 -25.38 -13.61 12.25
C ARG A 300 -26.36 -13.10 11.19
N ARG A 301 -26.88 -11.86 11.35
CA ARG A 301 -27.83 -11.26 10.40
C ARG A 301 -27.16 -10.91 9.07
N TRP A 302 -25.95 -10.37 9.12
CA TRP A 302 -25.16 -10.12 7.92
C TRP A 302 -24.87 -11.40 7.15
N THR A 303 -24.33 -12.43 7.79
CA THR A 303 -23.98 -13.70 7.13
C THR A 303 -25.20 -14.33 6.49
N GLN A 304 -26.36 -14.31 7.16
CA GLN A 304 -27.61 -14.80 6.58
C GLN A 304 -27.97 -14.05 5.29
N PHE A 305 -27.96 -12.71 5.32
CA PHE A 305 -28.24 -11.88 4.15
C PHE A 305 -27.19 -12.08 3.03
N ALA A 306 -25.91 -12.07 3.40
CA ALA A 306 -24.78 -12.11 2.48
C ALA A 306 -24.64 -13.46 1.77
N GLN A 307 -24.91 -14.58 2.46
CA GLN A 307 -24.86 -15.91 1.87
C GLN A 307 -26.02 -16.20 0.91
N ALA A 308 -27.10 -15.43 0.98
CA ALA A 308 -28.20 -15.50 0.02
C ALA A 308 -27.89 -14.76 -1.30
N LEU A 309 -26.77 -14.04 -1.39
CA LEU A 309 -26.29 -13.39 -2.60
C LEU A 309 -25.17 -14.21 -3.24
N THR A 310 -25.09 -14.21 -4.57
CA THR A 310 -23.87 -14.64 -5.28
C THR A 310 -22.85 -13.50 -5.36
N ALA A 311 -21.62 -13.81 -5.76
CA ALA A 311 -20.59 -12.80 -6.00
C ALA A 311 -21.04 -11.79 -7.08
N GLU A 312 -21.61 -12.26 -8.20
CA GLU A 312 -22.10 -11.40 -9.28
C GLU A 312 -23.25 -10.51 -8.81
N GLN A 313 -24.18 -11.03 -7.99
CA GLN A 313 -25.28 -10.24 -7.45
C GLN A 313 -24.78 -9.14 -6.52
N ALA A 314 -23.80 -9.45 -5.66
CA ALA A 314 -23.17 -8.47 -4.79
C ALA A 314 -22.44 -7.38 -5.60
N GLU A 315 -21.72 -7.76 -6.66
CA GLU A 315 -21.04 -6.83 -7.55
C GLU A 315 -22.03 -5.89 -8.27
N GLN A 316 -23.08 -6.46 -8.86
CA GLN A 316 -24.14 -5.69 -9.53
C GLN A 316 -24.84 -4.73 -8.56
N LEU A 317 -25.07 -5.15 -7.32
CA LEU A 317 -25.67 -4.30 -6.30
C LEU A 317 -24.77 -3.10 -5.96
N VAL A 318 -23.47 -3.34 -5.78
CA VAL A 318 -22.48 -2.27 -5.54
C VAL A 318 -22.40 -1.32 -6.72
N ALA A 319 -22.33 -1.83 -7.96
CA ALA A 319 -22.29 -1.03 -9.17
C ALA A 319 -23.54 -0.16 -9.33
N ARG A 320 -24.73 -0.73 -9.13
CA ARG A 320 -26.01 0.00 -9.18
C ARG A 320 -26.15 1.04 -8.08
N ALA A 321 -25.66 0.74 -6.87
CA ALA A 321 -25.65 1.69 -5.76
C ALA A 321 -24.67 2.85 -6.02
N ALA A 322 -23.49 2.57 -6.57
CA ALA A 322 -22.52 3.58 -6.98
C ALA A 322 -23.08 4.49 -8.08
N ALA A 323 -23.76 3.93 -9.10
CA ALA A 323 -24.41 4.70 -10.17
C ALA A 323 -25.58 5.57 -9.69
N LYS A 324 -26.08 5.35 -8.46
CA LYS A 324 -27.11 6.16 -7.79
C LYS A 324 -26.54 7.13 -6.76
N ASP A 325 -25.23 7.36 -6.77
CA ASP A 325 -24.51 8.22 -5.82
C ASP A 325 -24.75 7.83 -4.35
N LEU A 326 -25.01 6.53 -4.10
CA LEU A 326 -25.17 6.02 -2.75
C LEU A 326 -23.81 5.84 -2.07
N SER A 327 -22.69 5.72 -2.79
CA SER A 327 -21.37 5.69 -2.15
C SER A 327 -20.82 7.10 -1.92
N PRO A 328 -20.33 7.45 -0.71
CA PRO A 328 -19.63 8.72 -0.49
C PRO A 328 -18.24 8.77 -1.14
N LEU A 329 -17.71 7.62 -1.58
CA LEU A 329 -16.46 7.53 -2.35
C LEU A 329 -16.75 7.06 -3.77
N HIS A 330 -15.92 7.50 -4.72
CA HIS A 330 -15.91 6.93 -6.06
C HIS A 330 -15.60 5.43 -6.02
N VAL A 331 -16.45 4.63 -6.66
CA VAL A 331 -16.28 3.18 -6.79
C VAL A 331 -15.75 2.90 -8.19
N GLN A 332 -14.59 2.28 -8.27
CA GLN A 332 -13.99 1.84 -9.52
C GLN A 332 -14.05 0.31 -9.58
N GLN A 333 -14.68 -0.21 -10.63
CA GLN A 333 -14.67 -1.64 -10.93
C GLN A 333 -13.39 -1.98 -11.70
N HIS A 334 -12.75 -3.07 -11.33
CA HIS A 334 -11.60 -3.63 -12.04
C HIS A 334 -11.99 -5.01 -12.56
N VAL A 335 -11.72 -5.29 -13.83
CA VAL A 335 -12.18 -6.51 -14.50
C VAL A 335 -11.08 -7.56 -14.47
N GLY A 336 -11.36 -8.72 -13.88
CA GLY A 336 -10.54 -9.95 -13.98
C GLY A 336 -9.04 -9.70 -13.83
N ASP A 337 -8.26 -10.15 -14.81
CA ASP A 337 -6.78 -10.12 -14.80
C ASP A 337 -6.19 -8.70 -14.71
N SER A 338 -6.93 -7.66 -15.12
CA SER A 338 -6.48 -6.26 -14.96
C SER A 338 -6.57 -5.77 -13.52
N ALA A 339 -7.30 -6.46 -12.65
CA ALA A 339 -7.49 -6.09 -11.25
C ALA A 339 -6.22 -6.26 -10.40
N THR A 340 -5.19 -6.91 -10.92
CA THR A 340 -3.86 -7.02 -10.31
C THR A 340 -2.75 -6.55 -11.25
N GLU A 341 -3.10 -5.81 -12.31
CA GLU A 341 -2.11 -5.20 -13.19
C GLU A 341 -1.16 -4.30 -12.38
N GLY A 342 0.15 -4.46 -12.62
CA GLY A 342 1.22 -3.79 -11.90
C GLY A 342 1.61 -4.45 -10.56
N TRP A 343 0.91 -5.50 -10.11
CA TRP A 343 1.23 -6.17 -8.84
C TRP A 343 2.37 -7.19 -8.96
N ALA A 344 2.77 -7.58 -10.18
CA ALA A 344 3.85 -8.53 -10.45
C ALA A 344 3.74 -9.83 -9.63
N LEU A 345 2.51 -10.38 -9.52
CA LEU A 345 2.21 -11.55 -8.70
C LEU A 345 2.95 -12.80 -9.19
N GLU A 346 3.15 -12.91 -10.50
CA GLU A 346 3.90 -13.97 -11.16
C GLU A 346 5.38 -14.04 -10.74
N LEU A 347 5.92 -12.93 -10.22
CA LEU A 347 7.27 -12.84 -9.67
C LEU A 347 7.26 -12.65 -8.15
N GLY A 348 6.13 -12.86 -7.48
CA GLY A 348 5.99 -12.62 -6.04
C GLY A 348 6.26 -11.17 -5.63
N GLY A 349 5.94 -10.21 -6.51
CA GLY A 349 6.12 -8.77 -6.31
C GLY A 349 7.55 -8.28 -6.54
N PHE A 350 8.44 -9.13 -7.03
CA PHE A 350 9.80 -8.76 -7.40
C PHE A 350 9.87 -8.27 -8.84
N GLN A 351 10.91 -7.51 -9.15
CA GLN A 351 11.17 -7.08 -10.51
C GLN A 351 11.66 -8.27 -11.35
N GLY A 352 11.18 -8.39 -12.59
CA GLY A 352 11.71 -9.38 -13.53
C GLY A 352 13.18 -9.12 -13.84
N ALA A 353 13.92 -10.17 -14.18
CA ALA A 353 15.28 -10.01 -14.69
C ALA A 353 15.24 -9.01 -15.84
N ALA A 354 16.04 -7.94 -15.74
CA ALA A 354 16.05 -6.86 -16.71
C ALA A 354 16.28 -7.45 -18.11
N THR A 355 15.28 -7.38 -18.98
CA THR A 355 15.51 -7.60 -20.40
C THR A 355 16.39 -6.44 -20.86
N THR A 356 17.64 -6.73 -21.14
CA THR A 356 18.61 -5.80 -21.72
C THR A 356 18.06 -5.31 -23.06
N GLY A 357 17.31 -4.21 -23.07
CA GLY A 357 16.68 -3.79 -24.33
C GLY A 357 15.68 -2.64 -24.25
N ARG A 358 16.13 -1.44 -23.89
CA ARG A 358 15.72 -0.22 -24.62
C ARG A 358 16.73 0.89 -24.34
N HIS A 359 17.62 1.08 -25.31
CA HIS A 359 18.38 2.32 -25.43
C HIS A 359 17.40 3.49 -25.43
N LEU A 360 17.47 4.35 -24.41
CA LEU A 360 16.94 5.70 -24.52
C LEU A 360 17.63 6.40 -25.71
N PRO A 361 16.90 7.09 -26.59
CA PRO A 361 17.52 7.85 -27.65
C PRO A 361 18.40 8.93 -27.01
N ALA A 362 19.70 8.92 -27.33
CA ALA A 362 20.62 9.96 -26.96
C ALA A 362 20.01 11.32 -27.29
N ALA A 363 19.76 12.14 -26.26
CA ALA A 363 19.34 13.51 -26.45
C ALA A 363 20.36 14.18 -27.38
N ARG A 364 19.92 14.56 -28.58
CA ARG A 364 20.73 15.33 -29.52
C ARG A 364 21.10 16.66 -28.85
N LEU A 365 22.30 16.71 -28.28
CA LEU A 365 22.98 17.95 -27.96
C LEU A 365 23.10 18.74 -29.27
N LYS A 366 22.22 19.73 -29.47
CA LYS A 366 22.38 20.72 -30.53
C LYS A 366 23.65 21.53 -30.23
N PRO A 367 24.64 21.59 -31.14
CA PRO A 367 25.80 22.44 -30.94
C PRO A 367 25.34 23.89 -30.91
N ARG A 368 25.73 24.58 -29.83
CA ARG A 368 25.46 25.99 -29.60
C ARG A 368 26.20 26.80 -30.67
N ARG A 369 25.47 27.48 -31.56
CA ARG A 369 26.05 28.47 -32.48
C ARG A 369 26.73 29.55 -31.65
N VAL A 370 28.04 29.69 -31.81
CA VAL A 370 28.80 30.85 -31.35
C VAL A 370 28.32 32.04 -32.17
N ALA A 371 27.64 32.98 -31.52
CA ALA A 371 27.29 34.26 -32.14
C ALA A 371 28.59 35.07 -32.28
N GLY A 372 29.05 35.23 -33.52
CA GLY A 372 30.14 36.13 -33.86
C GLY A 372 29.76 37.57 -33.55
N ALA A 373 30.56 38.24 -32.74
CA ALA A 373 30.49 39.67 -32.52
C ALA A 373 30.91 40.39 -33.80
N ALA A 374 29.95 41.03 -34.49
CA ALA A 374 30.24 41.97 -35.56
C ALA A 374 30.63 43.32 -34.93
N HIS A 375 31.87 43.71 -35.21
CA HIS A 375 32.45 45.02 -34.98
C HIS A 375 31.56 46.11 -35.63
N ARG A 376 31.08 47.09 -34.84
CA ARG A 376 30.58 48.36 -35.36
C ARG A 376 31.71 49.38 -35.32
N VAL A 377 32.10 49.86 -36.50
CA VAL A 377 32.92 51.06 -36.70
C VAL A 377 32.03 52.28 -36.43
N PRO A 378 32.51 53.32 -35.73
CA PRO A 378 31.76 54.55 -35.53
C PRO A 378 31.94 55.50 -36.71
N ASP A 379 30.84 55.95 -37.31
CA ASP A 379 30.83 57.09 -38.24
C ASP A 379 31.01 58.39 -37.46
N GLN A 380 32.00 59.16 -37.90
CA GLN A 380 32.32 60.51 -37.45
C GLN A 380 31.35 61.52 -38.08
N CYS A 381 30.89 62.47 -37.28
CA CYS A 381 30.37 63.73 -37.77
C CYS A 381 31.48 64.50 -38.50
N HIS A 382 31.30 64.75 -39.80
CA HIS A 382 31.31 66.09 -40.39
C HIS A 382 30.65 66.09 -41.76
#